data_AF-A0ABD7SNP0-F1
#
_entry.id   AF-A0ABD7SNP0-F1
#
_cell.length_a   1.000
_cell.length_b   1.000
_cell.length_c   1.000
_cell.angle_alpha   90.00
_cell.angle_beta   90.00
_cell.angle_gamma   90.00
#
_symmetry.space_group_name_H-M   'P 1'
#
loop_
_entity.id
_entity.type
_entity.pdbx_description
1 polymer ?
#
loop_
_entity_poly.entity_id
_entity_poly.type
_entity_poly.pdbx_seq_one_letter_code
_entity_poly.pdbx_strand_id
1 'polypeptide(L)'
;MQVRTTTKTLLATSISTVLLSGCYWDDPQWVANKVSQSINRSDVVDHLQTLEGIASPTPDGTSLTRAAGSQGYQESVDYIIATMKELGYEVTTQEFDFRSWTELGGTKLNVAGVDLISAKQAPEGTEGDFSVLSYAGSSNGELTGELVFITPDFDFSSPNYDGSDGCEASDFTGIDLQGKIAVIQRGTCGFSDKVVNAQKAGAKAVIVFNQGNSAGRTGLFSGTLSNTSTATIPAFGVTFQLGKNWFDAAQSAAIPVTLTLNVDDKMIVTQNVLAETRKGNPDQIVMLGAHLDSVPEGPGINDNGSGTAGLLEYAEKLAKLKVPVKNKVRFAWWAAEEAGLVGSNHYTKTLFEPIYQQAQQQIMDELGISDPAQLTEAQKDLVEARYTQLNKIKLYLNFDMIGSPNYIFGVMDGDLSDTKDSPDNAYTGDFKPPFGTSDIELRFNQFFTDKGEGTIPQALSKRSDYAGFADWGVAFGGLFTGAEKTKTAEEVVKFGGEIDVAYDHCYHQACDDLNNISQKALYVNTQALAYVTTYYAMSKILFPAEVSAQPKTMAKQSFRIQPVEKHRIGTTLKAAHSESDHGHFHGDFDQEKF
;
A
#
# COMPACT_ATOMS: atom_id res chain seq x y z
N MET A 1 -39.89 33.27 71.56
CA MET A 1 -41.26 32.72 71.52
C MET A 1 -41.94 33.23 70.26
N GLN A 2 -41.82 32.52 69.14
CA GLN A 2 -42.87 32.34 68.13
C GLN A 2 -42.36 31.43 67.01
N VAL A 3 -43.07 30.31 66.86
CA VAL A 3 -43.00 29.33 65.79
C VAL A 3 -43.99 29.76 64.70
N ARG A 4 -43.65 29.56 63.41
CA ARG A 4 -44.53 29.11 62.30
C ARG A 4 -43.80 29.27 60.96
N THR A 5 -43.27 28.18 60.40
CA THR A 5 -43.88 27.29 59.38
C THR A 5 -43.86 27.89 57.98
N THR A 6 -42.80 27.60 57.22
CA THR A 6 -42.80 27.67 55.75
C THR A 6 -42.99 26.26 55.19
N THR A 7 -44.08 26.12 54.43
CA THR A 7 -44.56 24.93 53.75
C THR A 7 -43.56 24.52 52.66
N LYS A 8 -43.05 23.29 52.72
CA LYS A 8 -42.30 22.66 51.62
C LYS A 8 -43.29 22.18 50.57
N THR A 9 -43.27 22.79 49.39
CA THR A 9 -43.87 22.20 48.19
C THR A 9 -42.82 21.28 47.56
N LEU A 10 -42.99 19.96 47.72
CA LEU A 10 -42.24 18.98 46.95
C LEU A 10 -42.74 19.03 45.50
N LEU A 11 -41.92 19.53 44.59
CA LEU A 11 -42.04 19.23 43.17
C LEU A 11 -41.51 17.81 42.98
N ALA A 12 -42.40 16.84 42.84
CA ALA A 12 -42.04 15.50 42.38
C ALA A 12 -41.78 15.57 40.88
N THR A 13 -40.54 15.88 40.49
CA THR A 13 -40.07 15.64 39.13
C THR A 13 -39.87 14.14 38.98
N SER A 14 -40.88 13.47 38.47
CA SER A 14 -40.79 12.09 37.99
C SER A 14 -39.78 12.05 36.85
N ILE A 15 -38.52 11.74 37.16
CA ILE A 15 -37.55 11.28 36.18
C ILE A 15 -38.02 9.89 35.77
N SER A 16 -38.79 9.82 34.68
CA SER A 16 -38.94 8.57 33.93
C SER A 16 -37.57 8.23 33.37
N THR A 17 -36.78 7.46 34.12
CA THR A 17 -35.68 6.67 33.55
C THR A 17 -36.29 5.70 32.55
N VAL A 18 -36.37 6.13 31.30
CA VAL A 18 -36.68 5.22 30.21
C VAL A 18 -35.49 4.28 30.08
N LEU A 19 -35.69 3.03 30.49
CA LEU A 19 -34.86 1.89 30.12
C LEU A 19 -34.97 1.71 28.59
N LEU A 20 -34.27 2.54 27.81
CA LEU A 20 -34.14 2.43 26.34
C LEU A 20 -32.89 1.64 25.92
N SER A 21 -32.21 0.98 26.85
CA SER A 21 -30.85 0.46 26.64
C SER A 21 -30.74 -0.93 26.02
N GLY A 22 -31.85 -1.58 25.63
CA GLY A 22 -31.83 -2.96 25.09
C GLY A 22 -31.78 -3.03 23.56
N CYS A 23 -32.79 -2.48 22.87
CA CYS A 23 -33.04 -2.84 21.47
C CYS A 23 -32.16 -2.13 20.42
N TYR A 24 -31.59 -0.96 20.73
CA TYR A 24 -30.83 -0.18 19.73
C TYR A 24 -29.43 -0.72 19.47
N TRP A 25 -28.82 -1.39 20.46
CA TRP A 25 -27.49 -2.00 20.29
C TRP A 25 -27.52 -3.28 19.46
N ASP A 26 -28.70 -3.84 19.19
CA ASP A 26 -28.83 -5.03 18.35
C ASP A 26 -28.84 -4.72 16.85
N ASP A 27 -29.17 -3.48 16.47
CA ASP A 27 -29.20 -2.99 15.08
C ASP A 27 -27.81 -2.47 14.65
N PRO A 28 -27.10 -3.19 13.75
CA PRO A 28 -25.78 -2.79 13.29
C PRO A 28 -25.76 -1.40 12.65
N GLN A 29 -26.82 -1.05 11.91
CA GLN A 29 -26.93 0.22 11.18
C GLN A 29 -27.01 1.40 12.13
N TRP A 30 -27.86 1.28 13.17
CA TRP A 30 -28.01 2.32 14.17
C TRP A 30 -26.71 2.55 14.95
N VAL A 31 -26.04 1.46 15.36
CA VAL A 31 -24.78 1.55 16.12
C VAL A 31 -23.68 2.16 15.24
N ALA A 32 -23.57 1.73 13.98
CA ALA A 32 -22.62 2.30 13.03
C ALA A 32 -22.79 3.80 12.85
N ASN A 33 -24.03 4.25 12.64
CA ASN A 33 -24.35 5.68 12.58
C ASN A 33 -23.96 6.43 13.85
N LYS A 34 -24.28 5.87 15.01
CA LYS A 34 -23.96 6.51 16.30
C LYS A 34 -22.46 6.66 16.52
N VAL A 35 -21.66 5.65 16.21
CA VAL A 35 -20.20 5.71 16.35
C VAL A 35 -19.60 6.68 15.32
N SER A 36 -20.01 6.58 14.06
CA SER A 36 -19.58 7.47 12.98
C SER A 36 -19.87 8.95 13.26
N GLN A 37 -21.05 9.27 13.80
CA GLN A 37 -21.42 10.62 14.19
C GLN A 37 -20.69 11.15 15.44
N SER A 38 -20.06 10.25 16.21
CA SER A 38 -19.27 10.63 17.39
C SER A 38 -17.82 10.96 17.10
N ILE A 39 -17.34 10.66 15.88
CA ILE A 39 -16.02 11.07 15.41
C ILE A 39 -15.90 12.59 15.51
N ASN A 40 -14.80 13.06 16.07
CA ASN A 40 -14.49 14.46 16.20
C ASN A 40 -13.27 14.81 15.32
N ARG A 41 -13.47 15.74 14.40
CA ARG A 41 -12.42 16.22 13.50
C ARG A 41 -11.20 16.77 14.23
N SER A 42 -11.36 17.48 15.35
CA SER A 42 -10.19 17.99 16.10
C SER A 42 -9.34 16.85 16.63
N ASP A 43 -9.98 15.81 17.18
CA ASP A 43 -9.29 14.68 17.80
C ASP A 43 -8.50 13.88 16.74
N VAL A 44 -9.04 13.74 15.52
CA VAL A 44 -8.29 13.16 14.38
C VAL A 44 -7.05 14.00 14.04
N VAL A 45 -7.17 15.33 14.01
CA VAL A 45 -6.04 16.22 13.71
C VAL A 45 -5.01 16.21 14.85
N ASP A 46 -5.44 16.09 16.11
CA ASP A 46 -4.54 15.99 17.27
C ASP A 46 -3.68 14.72 17.20
N HIS A 47 -4.23 13.61 16.68
CA HIS A 47 -3.45 12.41 16.36
C HIS A 47 -2.36 12.69 15.30
N LEU A 48 -2.70 13.41 14.21
CA LEU A 48 -1.70 13.81 13.20
C LEU A 48 -0.62 14.71 13.78
N GLN A 49 -0.99 15.68 14.63
CA GLN A 49 -0.02 16.54 15.33
C GLN A 49 0.93 15.74 16.22
N THR A 50 0.41 14.69 16.86
CA THR A 50 1.25 13.80 17.66
C THR A 50 2.22 13.02 16.77
N LEU A 51 1.74 12.44 15.66
CA LEU A 51 2.56 11.68 14.71
C LEU A 51 3.65 12.53 14.04
N GLU A 52 3.37 13.79 13.70
CA GLU A 52 4.40 14.71 13.20
C GLU A 52 5.38 15.10 14.30
N GLY A 53 4.88 15.39 15.50
CA GLY A 53 5.71 15.83 16.63
C GLY A 53 6.69 14.77 17.16
N ILE A 54 6.42 13.49 16.91
CA ILE A 54 7.32 12.36 17.25
C ILE A 54 8.15 11.86 16.06
N ALA A 55 7.99 12.45 14.87
CA ALA A 55 8.84 12.13 13.74
C ALA A 55 10.30 12.57 14.02
N SER A 56 11.26 11.78 13.57
CA SER A 56 12.69 12.05 13.79
C SER A 56 13.31 12.78 12.60
N PRO A 57 14.34 13.63 12.78
CA PRO A 57 15.03 14.28 11.67
C PRO A 57 15.58 13.27 10.65
N THR A 58 15.50 13.61 9.37
CA THR A 58 16.15 12.85 8.29
C THR A 58 17.67 12.88 8.44
N PRO A 59 18.43 11.91 7.87
CA PRO A 59 19.89 11.87 7.99
C PRO A 59 20.62 13.13 7.49
N ASP A 60 20.05 13.82 6.51
CA ASP A 60 20.56 15.09 5.97
C ASP A 60 20.05 16.33 6.74
N GLY A 61 19.10 16.14 7.67
CA GLY A 61 18.53 17.19 8.51
C GLY A 61 17.60 18.16 7.79
N THR A 62 17.14 17.84 6.57
CA THR A 62 16.29 18.71 5.77
C THR A 62 14.81 18.56 6.07
N SER A 63 14.41 17.43 6.67
CA SER A 63 13.02 17.05 6.91
C SER A 63 12.88 16.22 8.20
N LEU A 64 11.66 15.76 8.49
CA LEU A 64 11.34 14.75 9.50
C LEU A 64 10.91 13.47 8.80
N THR A 65 10.95 12.34 9.51
CA THR A 65 10.51 11.04 8.98
C THR A 65 10.09 10.09 10.11
N ARG A 66 9.17 9.19 9.75
CA ARG A 66 8.80 8.00 10.51
C ARG A 66 9.13 6.72 9.75
N ALA A 67 10.10 6.75 8.84
CA ALA A 67 10.49 5.59 8.06
C ALA A 67 10.84 4.38 8.93
N ALA A 68 10.47 3.18 8.45
CA ALA A 68 10.69 1.95 9.19
C ALA A 68 12.17 1.81 9.63
N GLY A 69 12.38 1.66 10.94
CA GLY A 69 13.71 1.61 11.54
C GLY A 69 14.28 2.93 12.03
N SER A 70 13.63 4.05 11.74
CA SER A 70 13.96 5.34 12.33
C SER A 70 13.53 5.42 13.81
N GLN A 71 14.07 6.42 14.52
CA GLN A 71 13.58 6.73 15.86
C GLN A 71 12.11 7.17 15.82
N GLY A 72 11.69 7.93 14.81
CA GLY A 72 10.31 8.39 14.67
C GLY A 72 9.30 7.25 14.48
N TYR A 73 9.71 6.18 13.79
CA TYR A 73 8.90 4.96 13.72
C TYR A 73 8.70 4.32 15.09
N GLN A 74 9.77 4.16 15.87
CA GLN A 74 9.69 3.55 17.20
C GLN A 74 8.86 4.40 18.17
N GLU A 75 9.01 5.72 18.14
CA GLU A 75 8.18 6.61 18.96
C GLU A 75 6.69 6.53 18.57
N SER A 76 6.41 6.34 17.27
CA SER A 76 5.05 6.12 16.78
C SER A 76 4.48 4.79 17.25
N VAL A 77 5.26 3.70 17.22
CA VAL A 77 4.88 2.41 17.80
C VAL A 77 4.53 2.58 19.29
N ASP A 78 5.38 3.26 20.05
CA ASP A 78 5.17 3.49 21.48
C ASP A 78 3.88 4.30 21.73
N TYR A 79 3.62 5.30 20.90
CA TYR A 79 2.40 6.10 20.94
C TYR A 79 1.14 5.26 20.70
N ILE A 80 1.13 4.43 19.65
CA ILE A 80 0.00 3.52 19.37
C ILE A 80 -0.22 2.55 20.54
N ILE A 81 0.85 1.91 21.03
CA ILE A 81 0.77 0.94 22.12
C ILE A 81 0.21 1.60 23.39
N ALA A 82 0.72 2.78 23.76
CA ALA A 82 0.26 3.51 24.94
C ALA A 82 -1.22 3.88 24.81
N THR A 83 -1.61 4.47 23.69
CA THR A 83 -2.99 4.90 23.42
C THR A 83 -3.96 3.72 23.47
N MET A 84 -3.65 2.63 22.78
CA MET A 84 -4.53 1.47 22.71
C MET A 84 -4.64 0.74 24.07
N LYS A 85 -3.55 0.67 24.85
CA LYS A 85 -3.60 0.11 26.21
C LYS A 85 -4.42 0.97 27.15
N GLU A 86 -4.30 2.29 27.09
CA GLU A 86 -5.11 3.22 27.88
C GLU A 86 -6.61 3.07 27.59
N LEU A 87 -6.97 2.87 26.32
CA LEU A 87 -8.34 2.58 25.88
C LEU A 87 -8.82 1.17 26.26
N GLY A 88 -7.94 0.32 26.82
CA GLY A 88 -8.28 -1.00 27.36
C GLY A 88 -8.24 -2.15 26.35
N TYR A 89 -7.66 -1.93 25.16
CA TYR A 89 -7.46 -2.97 24.15
C TYR A 89 -6.39 -4.00 24.56
N GLU A 90 -6.46 -5.19 23.96
CA GLU A 90 -5.39 -6.18 24.03
C GLU A 90 -4.38 -5.89 22.92
N VAL A 91 -3.20 -5.41 23.31
CA VAL A 91 -2.16 -4.96 22.38
C VAL A 91 -1.03 -5.98 22.31
N THR A 92 -0.62 -6.34 21.10
CA THR A 92 0.52 -7.22 20.80
C THR A 92 1.37 -6.60 19.70
N THR A 93 2.67 -6.81 19.75
CA THR A 93 3.59 -6.50 18.64
C THR A 93 4.04 -7.77 17.94
N GLN A 94 4.34 -7.65 16.65
CA GLN A 94 4.95 -8.72 15.86
C GLN A 94 6.28 -8.21 15.31
N GLU A 95 7.36 -8.57 15.97
CA GLU A 95 8.73 -8.24 15.55
C GLU A 95 9.19 -9.16 14.41
N PHE A 96 9.95 -8.61 13.47
CA PHE A 96 10.58 -9.36 12.39
C PHE A 96 11.83 -8.63 11.86
N ASP A 97 12.72 -9.39 11.24
CA ASP A 97 13.91 -8.86 10.59
C ASP A 97 13.53 -8.10 9.30
N PHE A 98 14.06 -6.90 9.15
CA PHE A 98 13.83 -6.02 8.02
C PHE A 98 15.17 -5.45 7.53
N ARG A 99 15.39 -5.50 6.21
CA ARG A 99 16.52 -4.83 5.57
C ARG A 99 16.16 -3.35 5.41
N SER A 100 16.65 -2.51 6.29
CA SER A 100 16.52 -1.06 6.16
C SER A 100 17.56 -0.55 5.17
N TRP A 101 17.12 0.31 4.25
CA TRP A 101 17.97 0.94 3.26
C TRP A 101 17.67 2.44 3.17
N THR A 102 18.71 3.26 3.12
CA THR A 102 18.56 4.71 2.95
C THR A 102 19.73 5.27 2.14
N GLU A 103 19.42 6.10 1.14
CA GLU A 103 20.42 6.93 0.47
C GLU A 103 20.92 8.03 1.41
N LEU A 104 22.24 8.12 1.58
CA LEU A 104 22.89 9.15 2.37
C LEU A 104 23.35 10.31 1.49
N GLY A 105 23.63 11.45 2.11
CA GLY A 105 24.18 12.61 1.40
C GLY A 105 25.49 12.33 0.65
N GLY A 106 25.74 13.13 -0.38
CA GLY A 106 26.97 13.07 -1.17
C GLY A 106 26.90 12.18 -2.42
N THR A 107 25.71 11.68 -2.78
CA THR A 107 25.48 11.02 -4.08
C THR A 107 25.82 11.97 -5.23
N LYS A 108 26.62 11.49 -6.18
CA LYS A 108 27.02 12.21 -7.39
C LYS A 108 27.10 11.26 -8.58
N LEU A 109 26.69 11.74 -9.75
CA LEU A 109 26.84 11.04 -11.01
C LEU A 109 27.32 12.04 -12.07
N ASN A 110 28.53 11.83 -12.58
CA ASN A 110 29.12 12.58 -13.67
C ASN A 110 29.29 11.67 -14.88
N VAL A 111 28.76 12.08 -16.03
CA VAL A 111 28.87 11.33 -17.29
C VAL A 111 29.43 12.25 -18.36
N ALA A 112 30.50 11.83 -19.03
CA ALA A 112 31.20 12.62 -20.05
C ALA A 112 31.65 14.03 -19.59
N GLY A 113 31.96 14.21 -18.30
CA GLY A 113 32.35 15.50 -17.75
C GLY A 113 31.17 16.43 -17.40
N VAL A 114 29.93 15.94 -17.51
CA VAL A 114 28.72 16.66 -17.09
C VAL A 114 28.25 16.11 -15.74
N ASP A 115 28.16 16.98 -14.74
CA ASP A 115 27.54 16.66 -13.45
C ASP A 115 26.02 16.64 -13.62
N LEU A 116 25.42 15.48 -13.36
CA LEU A 116 23.97 15.29 -13.42
C LEU A 116 23.31 15.72 -12.11
N ILE A 117 22.07 16.21 -12.21
CA ILE A 117 21.27 16.65 -11.06
C ILE A 117 20.48 15.46 -10.51
N SER A 118 20.64 15.16 -9.22
CA SER A 118 19.83 14.15 -8.54
C SER A 118 18.38 14.63 -8.40
N ALA A 119 17.41 13.71 -8.53
CA ALA A 119 16.00 13.97 -8.23
C ALA A 119 15.80 14.60 -6.85
N LYS A 120 16.58 14.21 -5.84
CA LYS A 120 16.51 14.77 -4.47
C LYS A 120 17.04 16.20 -4.35
N GLN A 121 17.77 16.67 -5.35
CA GLN A 121 18.41 17.99 -5.38
C GLN A 121 17.84 18.88 -6.48
N ALA A 122 16.91 18.37 -7.28
CA ALA A 122 16.27 19.13 -8.33
C ALA A 122 15.43 20.27 -7.70
N PRO A 123 15.54 21.51 -8.22
CA PRO A 123 14.65 22.58 -7.84
C PRO A 123 13.18 22.20 -8.01
N GLU A 124 12.31 22.74 -7.17
CA GLU A 124 10.87 22.55 -7.27
C GLU A 124 10.37 22.88 -8.69
N GLY A 125 9.55 22.00 -9.25
CA GLY A 125 9.03 22.13 -10.62
C GLY A 125 10.04 21.81 -11.73
N THR A 126 11.22 21.28 -11.40
CA THR A 126 12.19 20.78 -12.39
C THR A 126 12.45 19.29 -12.21
N GLU A 127 12.55 18.57 -13.32
CA GLU A 127 12.90 17.15 -13.31
C GLU A 127 14.42 16.99 -13.10
N GLY A 128 14.81 16.06 -12.22
CA GLY A 128 16.21 15.67 -12.08
C GLY A 128 16.70 14.89 -13.30
N ASP A 129 18.02 14.73 -13.43
CA ASP A 129 18.63 13.91 -14.47
C ASP A 129 18.66 12.42 -14.10
N PHE A 130 18.77 12.12 -12.80
CA PHE A 130 18.85 10.75 -12.30
C PHE A 130 18.17 10.55 -10.93
N SER A 131 17.77 9.31 -10.66
CA SER A 131 17.30 8.84 -9.35
C SER A 131 18.11 7.60 -8.95
N VAL A 132 18.36 7.40 -7.65
CA VAL A 132 19.00 6.18 -7.15
C VAL A 132 17.94 5.09 -7.06
N LEU A 133 18.24 3.89 -7.56
CA LEU A 133 17.33 2.76 -7.36
C LEU A 133 17.45 2.28 -5.90
N SER A 134 16.32 2.19 -5.19
CA SER A 134 16.35 1.77 -3.78
C SER A 134 16.89 0.34 -3.64
N TYR A 135 17.58 0.08 -2.53
CA TYR A 135 18.38 -1.14 -2.31
C TYR A 135 19.61 -1.31 -3.22
N ALA A 136 20.02 -0.26 -3.96
CA ALA A 136 21.33 -0.23 -4.61
C ALA A 136 22.48 -0.24 -3.59
N GLY A 137 23.60 -0.85 -3.96
CA GLY A 137 24.78 -0.92 -3.10
C GLY A 137 25.60 0.36 -3.10
N SER A 138 26.38 0.58 -2.03
CA SER A 138 27.31 1.71 -1.95
C SER A 138 28.46 1.57 -2.95
N SER A 139 28.93 2.71 -3.46
CA SER A 139 30.17 2.76 -4.25
C SER A 139 31.43 2.60 -3.39
N ASN A 140 31.34 2.76 -2.06
CA ASN A 140 32.47 2.74 -1.12
C ASN A 140 33.58 3.75 -1.48
N GLY A 141 33.18 4.96 -1.87
CA GLY A 141 34.07 6.03 -2.34
C GLY A 141 33.81 6.38 -3.81
N GLU A 142 34.71 7.18 -4.39
CA GLU A 142 34.61 7.56 -5.80
C GLU A 142 34.89 6.36 -6.71
N LEU A 143 34.01 6.13 -7.68
CA LEU A 143 34.09 5.05 -8.65
C LEU A 143 34.15 5.64 -10.06
N THR A 144 35.16 5.22 -10.82
CA THR A 144 35.31 5.57 -12.24
C THR A 144 35.15 4.36 -13.14
N GLY A 145 34.57 4.56 -14.32
CA GLY A 145 34.45 3.53 -15.35
C GLY A 145 34.02 4.12 -16.69
N GLU A 146 33.89 3.26 -17.69
CA GLU A 146 33.32 3.63 -19.00
C GLU A 146 31.93 3.00 -19.14
N LEU A 147 31.03 3.68 -19.85
CA LEU A 147 29.72 3.12 -20.18
C LEU A 147 29.86 1.97 -21.19
N VAL A 148 29.09 0.91 -20.96
CA VAL A 148 28.88 -0.19 -21.90
C VAL A 148 27.40 -0.50 -21.96
N PHE A 149 26.82 -0.36 -23.15
CA PHE A 149 25.44 -0.75 -23.41
C PHE A 149 25.34 -2.27 -23.54
N ILE A 150 24.38 -2.86 -22.85
CA ILE A 150 24.13 -4.31 -22.93
C ILE A 150 23.51 -4.69 -24.27
N THR A 151 22.86 -3.73 -24.93
CA THR A 151 22.24 -3.88 -26.26
C THR A 151 22.91 -2.87 -27.21
N PRO A 152 23.95 -3.28 -27.95
CA PRO A 152 24.71 -2.35 -28.79
C PRO A 152 23.97 -1.92 -30.07
N ASP A 153 22.80 -2.48 -30.34
CA ASP A 153 21.98 -2.29 -31.55
C ASP A 153 20.59 -1.69 -31.27
N PHE A 154 20.42 -0.97 -30.16
CA PHE A 154 19.15 -0.31 -29.80
C PHE A 154 18.50 0.42 -30.99
N ASP A 155 17.28 -0.01 -31.34
CA ASP A 155 16.41 0.75 -32.24
C ASP A 155 15.49 1.69 -31.45
N PHE A 156 15.98 2.90 -31.19
CA PHE A 156 15.20 3.95 -30.53
C PHE A 156 13.95 4.40 -31.31
N SER A 157 13.78 3.98 -32.58
CA SER A 157 12.54 4.21 -33.35
C SER A 157 11.49 3.11 -33.14
N SER A 158 11.88 1.99 -32.54
CA SER A 158 11.02 0.89 -32.12
C SER A 158 11.30 0.57 -30.65
N PRO A 159 10.77 1.32 -29.67
CA PRO A 159 11.19 1.19 -28.27
C PRO A 159 10.86 -0.16 -27.59
N ASN A 160 10.07 -1.02 -28.24
CA ASN A 160 9.85 -2.42 -27.85
C ASN A 160 10.78 -3.40 -28.60
N TYR A 161 11.87 -2.90 -29.19
CA TYR A 161 12.82 -3.66 -30.02
C TYR A 161 13.43 -4.84 -29.27
N ASP A 162 13.86 -4.61 -28.03
CA ASP A 162 14.23 -5.67 -27.08
C ASP A 162 13.72 -5.32 -25.68
N GLY A 163 12.63 -5.96 -25.27
CA GLY A 163 12.08 -5.79 -23.92
C GLY A 163 12.82 -6.62 -22.86
N SER A 164 13.72 -7.52 -23.26
CA SER A 164 14.34 -8.52 -22.38
C SER A 164 15.78 -8.19 -21.96
N ASP A 165 16.29 -7.02 -22.33
CA ASP A 165 17.67 -6.65 -22.06
C ASP A 165 18.08 -6.76 -20.59
N GLY A 166 19.14 -7.51 -20.33
CA GLY A 166 19.69 -7.72 -18.99
C GLY A 166 18.84 -8.64 -18.10
N CYS A 167 17.74 -9.19 -18.61
CA CYS A 167 16.88 -10.11 -17.88
C CYS A 167 17.52 -11.49 -17.72
N GLU A 168 18.38 -11.89 -18.64
CA GLU A 168 19.03 -13.19 -18.63
C GLU A 168 20.55 -13.06 -18.65
N ALA A 169 21.24 -14.06 -18.10
CA ALA A 169 22.70 -14.06 -18.08
C ALA A 169 23.32 -14.06 -19.50
N SER A 170 22.59 -14.58 -20.49
CA SER A 170 23.01 -14.61 -21.89
C SER A 170 23.20 -13.22 -22.49
N ASP A 171 22.47 -12.21 -22.02
CA ASP A 171 22.48 -10.84 -22.54
C ASP A 171 23.84 -10.17 -22.35
N PHE A 172 24.64 -10.69 -21.41
CA PHE A 172 25.98 -10.21 -21.09
C PHE A 172 27.09 -10.98 -21.81
N THR A 173 26.73 -11.99 -22.63
CA THR A 173 27.71 -12.87 -23.27
C THR A 173 28.54 -12.12 -24.32
N GLY A 174 29.87 -12.16 -24.18
CA GLY A 174 30.78 -11.49 -25.10
C GLY A 174 30.94 -9.98 -24.86
N ILE A 175 30.31 -9.44 -23.81
CA ILE A 175 30.45 -8.05 -23.38
C ILE A 175 31.47 -8.00 -22.24
N ASP A 176 32.56 -7.25 -22.44
CA ASP A 176 33.53 -7.00 -21.37
C ASP A 176 33.03 -5.90 -20.44
N LEU A 177 32.60 -6.29 -19.23
CA LEU A 177 32.13 -5.38 -18.18
C LEU A 177 33.12 -5.18 -17.04
N GLN A 178 34.31 -5.80 -17.09
CA GLN A 178 35.24 -5.76 -15.98
C GLN A 178 35.69 -4.32 -15.71
N GLY A 179 35.23 -3.76 -14.58
CA GLY A 179 35.56 -2.38 -14.21
C GLY A 179 34.74 -1.30 -14.92
N LYS A 180 33.68 -1.68 -15.65
CA LYS A 180 32.85 -0.78 -16.44
C LYS A 180 31.46 -0.61 -15.82
N ILE A 181 30.66 0.27 -16.42
CA ILE A 181 29.31 0.61 -15.97
C ILE A 181 28.33 0.14 -17.04
N ALA A 182 27.42 -0.74 -16.66
CA ALA A 182 26.42 -1.27 -17.58
C ALA A 182 25.29 -0.25 -17.80
N VAL A 183 24.87 -0.06 -19.04
CA VAL A 183 23.69 0.73 -19.40
C VAL A 183 22.64 -0.19 -19.99
N ILE A 184 21.45 -0.20 -19.39
CA ILE A 184 20.39 -1.16 -19.69
C ILE A 184 19.08 -0.39 -19.91
N GLN A 185 18.31 -0.75 -20.94
CA GLN A 185 16.97 -0.19 -21.10
C GLN A 185 16.01 -0.81 -20.08
N ARG A 186 15.13 0.00 -19.50
CA ARG A 186 13.96 -0.50 -18.78
C ARG A 186 13.12 -1.42 -19.69
N GLY A 187 12.64 -2.55 -19.17
CA GLY A 187 12.06 -3.60 -19.99
C GLY A 187 11.02 -4.45 -19.28
N THR A 188 11.07 -5.77 -19.47
CA THR A 188 10.01 -6.72 -19.06
C THR A 188 10.28 -7.44 -17.74
N CYS A 189 11.54 -7.47 -17.28
CA CYS A 189 11.97 -7.98 -15.99
C CYS A 189 12.29 -6.86 -15.01
N GLY A 190 12.25 -7.19 -13.71
CA GLY A 190 12.53 -6.25 -12.63
C GLY A 190 13.93 -5.65 -12.68
N PHE A 191 14.07 -4.46 -12.11
CA PHE A 191 15.36 -3.77 -12.02
C PHE A 191 16.40 -4.60 -11.26
N SER A 192 15.97 -5.34 -10.22
CA SER A 192 16.82 -6.26 -9.47
C SER A 192 17.49 -7.30 -10.36
N ASP A 193 16.74 -7.93 -11.27
CA ASP A 193 17.28 -8.94 -12.19
C ASP A 193 18.37 -8.33 -13.08
N LYS A 194 18.10 -7.16 -13.66
CA LYS A 194 19.05 -6.41 -14.50
C LYS A 194 20.35 -6.11 -13.75
N VAL A 195 20.23 -5.56 -12.54
CA VAL A 195 21.39 -5.17 -11.74
C VAL A 195 22.18 -6.38 -11.25
N VAL A 196 21.51 -7.43 -10.77
CA VAL A 196 22.14 -8.66 -10.30
C VAL A 196 22.85 -9.40 -11.43
N ASN A 197 22.26 -9.45 -12.62
CA ASN A 197 22.90 -10.07 -13.78
C ASN A 197 24.13 -9.28 -14.25
N ALA A 198 24.03 -7.94 -14.33
CA ALA A 198 25.16 -7.08 -14.67
C ALA A 198 26.30 -7.19 -13.64
N GLN A 199 25.97 -7.24 -12.35
CA GLN A 199 26.92 -7.48 -11.27
C GLN A 199 27.66 -8.81 -11.46
N LYS A 200 26.93 -9.90 -11.74
CA LYS A 200 27.53 -11.23 -12.00
C LYS A 200 28.44 -11.22 -13.23
N ALA A 201 28.14 -10.38 -14.22
CA ALA A 201 28.96 -10.18 -15.41
C ALA A 201 30.18 -9.27 -15.18
N GLY A 202 30.34 -8.67 -13.98
CA GLY A 202 31.52 -7.90 -13.59
C GLY A 202 31.36 -6.38 -13.63
N ALA A 203 30.14 -5.87 -13.88
CA ALA A 203 29.85 -4.45 -13.82
C ALA A 203 30.09 -3.88 -12.41
N LYS A 204 30.62 -2.66 -12.36
CA LYS A 204 30.85 -1.92 -11.12
C LYS A 204 29.69 -1.04 -10.68
N ALA A 205 28.81 -0.70 -11.62
CA ALA A 205 27.57 0.04 -11.41
C ALA A 205 26.64 -0.20 -12.61
N VAL A 206 25.36 0.13 -12.43
CA VAL A 206 24.34 0.03 -13.48
C VAL A 206 23.60 1.35 -13.64
N ILE A 207 23.33 1.75 -14.87
CA ILE A 207 22.41 2.84 -15.18
C ILE A 207 21.28 2.27 -16.04
N VAL A 208 20.05 2.38 -15.56
CA VAL A 208 18.85 1.97 -16.27
C VAL A 208 18.19 3.22 -16.85
N PHE A 209 18.00 3.28 -18.17
CA PHE A 209 17.26 4.37 -18.80
C PHE A 209 15.82 3.97 -19.09
N ASN A 210 14.90 4.94 -19.05
CA ASN A 210 13.47 4.68 -19.25
C ASN A 210 13.18 4.11 -20.65
N GLN A 211 12.04 3.46 -20.85
CA GLN A 211 11.79 2.59 -22.00
C GLN A 211 11.49 3.35 -23.30
N GLY A 212 10.83 4.50 -23.23
CA GLY A 212 10.51 5.36 -24.37
C GLY A 212 9.36 4.88 -25.27
N ASN A 213 8.63 3.84 -24.88
CA ASN A 213 7.57 3.22 -25.70
C ASN A 213 6.19 3.91 -25.60
N SER A 214 6.00 4.79 -24.61
CA SER A 214 4.80 5.62 -24.46
C SER A 214 5.18 7.00 -23.91
N ALA A 215 4.25 7.96 -23.95
CA ALA A 215 4.51 9.32 -23.47
C ALA A 215 4.94 9.35 -22.00
N GLY A 216 4.35 8.50 -21.16
CA GLY A 216 4.75 8.38 -19.75
C GLY A 216 6.16 7.79 -19.60
N ARG A 217 6.48 6.72 -20.34
CA ARG A 217 7.74 5.97 -20.17
C ARG A 217 8.98 6.68 -20.75
N THR A 218 9.00 8.00 -20.82
CA THR A 218 10.15 8.79 -21.33
C THR A 218 10.89 9.58 -20.25
N GLY A 219 10.18 10.00 -19.20
CA GLY A 219 10.72 10.83 -18.11
C GLY A 219 11.66 10.07 -17.17
N LEU A 220 12.09 10.76 -16.11
CA LEU A 220 12.82 10.14 -15.01
C LEU A 220 11.87 9.21 -14.26
N PHE A 221 12.41 8.12 -13.73
CA PHE A 221 11.67 7.20 -12.88
C PHE A 221 12.44 6.94 -11.60
N SER A 222 11.70 6.72 -10.52
CA SER A 222 12.21 6.10 -9.31
C SER A 222 11.92 4.61 -9.38
N GLY A 223 12.84 3.77 -8.90
CA GLY A 223 12.68 2.32 -8.96
C GLY A 223 13.32 1.65 -7.76
N THR A 224 12.94 0.40 -7.52
CA THR A 224 13.50 -0.41 -6.44
C THR A 224 14.17 -1.65 -6.98
N LEU A 225 15.21 -2.13 -6.30
CA LEU A 225 15.77 -3.46 -6.52
C LEU A 225 15.12 -4.51 -5.60
N SER A 226 14.13 -4.14 -4.79
CA SER A 226 13.52 -4.93 -3.74
C SER A 226 14.41 -5.07 -2.50
N ASN A 227 13.77 -5.18 -1.33
CA ASN A 227 14.46 -5.48 -0.07
C ASN A 227 15.14 -6.87 -0.08
N THR A 228 14.71 -7.75 -0.98
CA THR A 228 15.28 -9.09 -1.20
C THR A 228 16.45 -9.12 -2.19
N SER A 229 16.82 -7.98 -2.80
CA SER A 229 17.90 -7.94 -3.79
C SER A 229 19.22 -8.48 -3.27
N THR A 230 20.00 -9.11 -4.15
CA THR A 230 21.40 -9.46 -3.87
C THR A 230 22.40 -8.50 -4.52
N ALA A 231 21.91 -7.39 -5.08
CA ALA A 231 22.76 -6.33 -5.62
C ALA A 231 23.59 -5.68 -4.51
N THR A 232 24.86 -5.43 -4.82
CA THR A 232 25.86 -4.78 -3.96
C THR A 232 26.58 -3.63 -4.67
N ILE A 233 26.24 -3.38 -5.93
CA ILE A 233 26.78 -2.29 -6.75
C ILE A 233 25.77 -1.13 -6.85
N PRO A 234 26.25 0.11 -7.09
CA PRO A 234 25.39 1.25 -7.36
C PRO A 234 24.49 1.04 -8.57
N ALA A 235 23.25 1.52 -8.48
CA ALA A 235 22.28 1.49 -9.57
C ALA A 235 21.47 2.79 -9.63
N PHE A 236 21.30 3.33 -10.83
CA PHE A 236 20.63 4.61 -11.08
C PHE A 236 19.57 4.46 -12.18
N GLY A 237 18.44 5.16 -12.04
CA GLY A 237 17.46 5.39 -13.09
C GLY A 237 17.69 6.74 -13.78
N VAL A 238 17.52 6.81 -15.10
CA VAL A 238 17.61 8.05 -15.90
C VAL A 238 16.53 8.13 -16.97
N THR A 239 16.35 9.31 -17.55
CA THR A 239 15.39 9.53 -18.65
C THR A 239 15.77 8.73 -19.92
N PHE A 240 14.77 8.43 -20.76
CA PHE A 240 15.01 7.79 -22.06
C PHE A 240 15.95 8.64 -22.94
N GLN A 241 15.78 9.96 -22.91
CA GLN A 241 16.57 10.89 -23.73
C GLN A 241 18.06 10.89 -23.36
N LEU A 242 18.40 10.81 -22.06
CA LEU A 242 19.79 10.71 -21.61
C LEU A 242 20.43 9.41 -22.10
N GLY A 243 19.72 8.27 -21.91
CA GLY A 243 20.17 6.97 -22.41
C GLY A 243 20.46 6.97 -23.91
N LYS A 244 19.55 7.55 -24.71
CA LYS A 244 19.72 7.71 -26.16
C LYS A 244 20.93 8.57 -26.51
N ASN A 245 21.10 9.72 -25.85
CA ASN A 245 22.22 10.63 -26.13
C ASN A 245 23.57 9.97 -25.85
N TRP A 246 23.68 9.20 -24.76
CA TRP A 246 24.89 8.46 -24.44
C TRP A 246 25.15 7.31 -25.40
N PHE A 247 24.11 6.64 -25.89
CA PHE A 247 24.25 5.59 -26.90
C PHE A 247 24.82 6.16 -28.21
N ASP A 248 24.24 7.25 -28.71
CA ASP A 248 24.71 7.91 -29.94
C ASP A 248 26.17 8.39 -29.81
N ALA A 249 26.53 8.94 -28.64
CA ALA A 249 27.89 9.39 -28.36
C ALA A 249 28.90 8.21 -28.25
N ALA A 250 28.48 7.09 -27.65
CA ALA A 250 29.31 5.90 -27.47
C ALA A 250 29.75 5.26 -28.79
N GLN A 251 29.02 5.51 -29.90
CA GLN A 251 29.42 5.07 -31.24
C GLN A 251 30.71 5.74 -31.73
N SER A 252 31.05 6.91 -31.18
CA SER A 252 32.19 7.72 -31.63
C SER A 252 33.36 7.72 -30.64
N ALA A 253 33.10 7.57 -29.35
CA ALA A 253 34.13 7.59 -28.31
C ALA A 253 33.67 6.87 -27.04
N ALA A 254 34.62 6.40 -26.23
CA ALA A 254 34.32 5.90 -24.89
C ALA A 254 33.74 7.03 -24.01
N ILE A 255 32.69 6.72 -23.25
CA ILE A 255 32.00 7.67 -22.38
C ILE A 255 32.45 7.43 -20.93
N PRO A 256 33.30 8.31 -20.36
CA PRO A 256 33.75 8.16 -18.98
C PRO A 256 32.65 8.53 -18.00
N VAL A 257 32.65 7.85 -16.85
CA VAL A 257 31.75 8.10 -15.73
C VAL A 257 32.55 8.19 -14.45
N THR A 258 32.16 9.13 -13.60
CA THR A 258 32.61 9.21 -12.21
C THR A 258 31.39 9.29 -11.32
N LEU A 259 31.30 8.46 -10.28
CA LEU A 259 30.15 8.44 -9.38
C LEU A 259 30.55 8.23 -7.92
N THR A 260 29.67 8.64 -7.02
CA THR A 260 29.70 8.29 -5.60
C THR A 260 28.27 8.01 -5.17
N LEU A 261 28.05 6.91 -4.46
CA LEU A 261 26.78 6.57 -3.84
C LEU A 261 27.04 6.05 -2.42
N ASN A 262 26.53 6.78 -1.44
CA ASN A 262 26.59 6.41 -0.04
C ASN A 262 25.21 5.92 0.40
N VAL A 263 25.16 4.73 0.98
CA VAL A 263 23.91 4.16 1.51
C VAL A 263 24.14 3.63 2.92
N ASP A 264 23.11 3.69 3.76
CA ASP A 264 23.00 2.89 4.96
C ASP A 264 22.11 1.68 4.62
N ASP A 265 22.69 0.49 4.57
CA ASP A 265 22.01 -0.77 4.22
C ASP A 265 22.31 -1.80 5.31
N LYS A 266 21.30 -2.15 6.11
CA LYS A 266 21.48 -2.97 7.30
C LYS A 266 20.22 -3.75 7.64
N MET A 267 20.43 -4.93 8.23
CA MET A 267 19.35 -5.67 8.87
C MET A 267 19.06 -5.05 10.24
N ILE A 268 17.79 -4.73 10.48
CA ILE A 268 17.25 -4.27 11.75
C ILE A 268 16.03 -5.10 12.13
N VAL A 269 15.61 -5.00 13.38
CA VAL A 269 14.30 -5.51 13.80
C VAL A 269 13.29 -4.36 13.71
N THR A 270 12.17 -4.60 13.04
CA THR A 270 11.00 -3.72 13.02
C THR A 270 9.77 -4.49 13.53
N GLN A 271 8.63 -3.83 13.69
CA GLN A 271 7.46 -4.45 14.30
C GLN A 271 6.12 -3.91 13.84
N ASN A 272 5.19 -4.81 13.52
CA ASN A 272 3.77 -4.46 13.40
C ASN A 272 3.17 -4.26 14.80
N VAL A 273 2.18 -3.37 14.93
CA VAL A 273 1.37 -3.24 16.14
C VAL A 273 -0.06 -3.73 15.86
N LEU A 274 -0.56 -4.63 16.71
CA LEU A 274 -1.93 -5.12 16.65
C LEU A 274 -2.65 -4.77 17.96
N ALA A 275 -3.90 -4.37 17.86
CA ALA A 275 -4.74 -4.13 19.02
C ALA A 275 -6.15 -4.69 18.84
N GLU A 276 -6.67 -5.38 19.86
CA GLU A 276 -7.96 -6.07 19.77
C GLU A 276 -8.94 -5.69 20.85
N THR A 277 -10.23 -5.71 20.50
CA THR A 277 -11.28 -5.70 21.50
C THR A 277 -11.21 -6.96 22.37
N ARG A 278 -11.36 -6.80 23.69
CA ARG A 278 -11.43 -7.92 24.65
C ARG A 278 -12.69 -8.78 24.50
N LYS A 279 -13.74 -8.21 23.92
CA LYS A 279 -15.03 -8.85 23.66
C LYS A 279 -15.21 -9.07 22.15
N GLY A 280 -16.31 -9.76 21.81
CA GLY A 280 -16.63 -10.18 20.46
C GLY A 280 -16.22 -11.63 20.21
N ASN A 281 -16.79 -12.22 19.17
CA ASN A 281 -16.50 -13.58 18.75
C ASN A 281 -15.05 -13.68 18.20
N PRO A 282 -14.14 -14.44 18.84
CA PRO A 282 -12.76 -14.56 18.37
C PRO A 282 -12.62 -15.37 17.06
N ASP A 283 -13.67 -16.08 16.63
CA ASP A 283 -13.71 -16.83 15.36
C ASP A 283 -14.32 -16.00 14.21
N GLN A 284 -14.66 -14.74 14.47
CA GLN A 284 -15.15 -13.76 13.49
C GLN A 284 -14.43 -12.42 13.76
N ILE A 285 -13.29 -12.23 13.10
CA ILE A 285 -12.47 -11.03 13.25
C ILE A 285 -12.77 -10.07 12.08
N VAL A 286 -13.23 -8.88 12.44
CA VAL A 286 -13.34 -7.71 11.57
C VAL A 286 -12.06 -6.91 11.75
N MET A 287 -11.21 -6.92 10.73
CA MET A 287 -9.90 -6.29 10.81
C MET A 287 -9.88 -4.98 10.01
N LEU A 288 -9.12 -4.01 10.52
CA LEU A 288 -8.78 -2.79 9.79
C LEU A 288 -7.33 -2.41 10.02
N GLY A 289 -6.70 -1.78 9.03
CA GLY A 289 -5.30 -1.41 9.08
C GLY A 289 -4.97 -0.13 8.32
N ALA A 290 -3.85 0.46 8.74
CA ALA A 290 -3.09 1.51 8.07
C ALA A 290 -1.61 1.20 8.30
N HIS A 291 -0.69 1.60 7.42
CA HIS A 291 0.73 1.52 7.77
C HIS A 291 1.14 2.71 8.63
N LEU A 292 2.18 2.50 9.44
CA LEU A 292 2.65 3.46 10.43
C LEU A 292 3.92 4.18 10.01
N ASP A 293 4.73 3.53 9.17
CA ASP A 293 5.90 4.15 8.58
C ASP A 293 5.51 5.19 7.53
N SER A 294 6.44 6.11 7.29
CA SER A 294 6.45 7.01 6.14
C SER A 294 7.66 6.70 5.27
N VAL A 295 7.78 7.39 4.13
CA VAL A 295 9.05 7.40 3.38
C VAL A 295 10.22 8.05 4.16
N PRO A 296 11.48 7.71 3.84
CA PRO A 296 12.65 8.37 4.42
C PRO A 296 12.71 9.89 4.19
N GLU A 297 12.07 10.39 3.14
CA GLU A 297 12.13 11.79 2.70
C GLU A 297 11.24 12.74 3.54
N GLY A 298 10.16 12.24 4.13
CA GLY A 298 9.11 13.09 4.71
C GLY A 298 8.39 12.49 5.90
N PRO A 299 7.68 13.34 6.67
CA PRO A 299 6.96 12.88 7.84
C PRO A 299 5.75 12.04 7.47
N GLY A 300 5.18 12.13 6.27
CA GLY A 300 4.13 11.19 5.85
C GLY A 300 2.79 11.42 6.56
N ILE A 301 2.34 12.67 6.69
CA ILE A 301 1.15 12.98 7.49
C ILE A 301 -0.14 12.60 6.76
N ASN A 302 -0.24 12.83 5.45
CA ASN A 302 -1.28 12.18 4.68
C ASN A 302 -0.93 10.69 4.48
N ASP A 303 0.33 10.38 4.21
CA ASP A 303 0.81 9.05 3.87
C ASP A 303 1.76 8.42 4.92
N ASN A 304 1.29 7.63 5.88
CA ASN A 304 -0.10 7.30 6.14
C ASN A 304 -0.51 7.64 7.58
N GLY A 305 -0.10 8.83 8.01
CA GLY A 305 -0.60 9.44 9.23
C GLY A 305 -2.13 9.56 9.22
N SER A 306 -2.73 9.85 8.07
CA SER A 306 -4.18 10.04 7.91
C SER A 306 -4.99 8.78 8.25
N GLY A 307 -4.60 7.61 7.73
CA GLY A 307 -5.22 6.32 8.05
C GLY A 307 -4.98 5.96 9.52
N THR A 308 -3.74 6.13 10.00
CA THR A 308 -3.37 5.88 11.41
C THR A 308 -4.22 6.70 12.38
N ALA A 309 -4.39 8.01 12.13
CA ALA A 309 -5.22 8.90 12.95
C ALA A 309 -6.71 8.51 12.90
N GLY A 310 -7.22 8.11 11.74
CA GLY A 310 -8.59 7.61 11.59
C GLY A 310 -8.85 6.35 12.41
N LEU A 311 -7.89 5.41 12.41
CA LEU A 311 -7.95 4.19 13.24
C LEU A 311 -7.96 4.50 14.74
N LEU A 312 -7.07 5.39 15.19
CA LEU A 312 -6.96 5.80 16.60
C LEU A 312 -8.24 6.46 17.11
N GLU A 313 -8.77 7.41 16.36
CA GLU A 313 -10.01 8.10 16.71
C GLU A 313 -11.19 7.13 16.75
N TYR A 314 -11.29 6.22 15.77
CA TYR A 314 -12.33 5.19 15.79
C TYR A 314 -12.22 4.26 17.00
N ALA A 315 -11.00 3.80 17.34
CA ALA A 315 -10.76 3.00 18.53
C ALA A 315 -11.18 3.74 19.81
N GLU A 316 -10.85 5.03 19.90
CA GLU A 316 -11.27 5.87 21.02
C GLU A 316 -12.80 5.91 21.15
N LYS A 317 -13.51 6.20 20.05
CA LYS A 317 -14.97 6.30 20.07
C LYS A 317 -15.64 4.96 20.37
N LEU A 318 -15.11 3.86 19.84
CA LEU A 318 -15.59 2.51 20.13
C LEU A 318 -15.48 2.18 21.63
N ALA A 319 -14.34 2.49 22.25
CA ALA A 319 -14.08 2.25 23.67
C ALA A 319 -14.92 3.17 24.59
N LYS A 320 -14.94 4.49 24.34
CA LYS A 320 -15.68 5.47 25.15
C LYS A 320 -17.19 5.22 25.13
N LEU A 321 -17.74 4.84 23.96
CA LEU A 321 -19.16 4.47 23.83
C LEU A 321 -19.48 3.09 24.40
N LYS A 322 -18.47 2.29 24.77
CA LYS A 322 -18.60 0.92 25.30
C LYS A 322 -19.43 0.04 24.38
N VAL A 323 -19.16 0.12 23.08
CA VAL A 323 -19.92 -0.60 22.06
C VAL A 323 -19.83 -2.12 22.33
N PRO A 324 -20.96 -2.83 22.46
CA PRO A 324 -20.96 -4.26 22.74
C PRO A 324 -20.74 -5.06 21.45
N VAL A 325 -19.52 -4.98 20.91
CA VAL A 325 -19.14 -5.64 19.64
C VAL A 325 -19.50 -7.14 19.67
N LYS A 326 -20.14 -7.61 18.60
CA LYS A 326 -20.53 -9.02 18.44
C LYS A 326 -19.39 -9.84 17.84
N ASN A 327 -18.67 -9.25 16.89
CA ASN A 327 -17.46 -9.78 16.28
C ASN A 327 -16.24 -9.09 16.88
N LYS A 328 -15.10 -9.79 16.94
CA LYS A 328 -13.87 -9.21 17.45
C LYS A 328 -13.37 -8.17 16.45
N VAL A 329 -12.97 -7.00 16.93
CA VAL A 329 -12.35 -5.95 16.10
C VAL A 329 -10.84 -5.98 16.35
N ARG A 330 -10.06 -6.09 15.28
CA ARG A 330 -8.58 -6.07 15.30
C ARG A 330 -8.08 -4.89 14.47
N PHE A 331 -7.36 -3.99 15.11
CA PHE A 331 -6.64 -2.89 14.49
C PHE A 331 -5.22 -3.35 14.20
N ALA A 332 -4.66 -2.90 13.08
CA ALA A 332 -3.27 -3.12 12.72
C ALA A 332 -2.60 -1.84 12.24
N TRP A 333 -1.36 -1.67 12.68
CA TRP A 333 -0.43 -0.66 12.20
C TRP A 333 0.78 -1.38 11.62
N TRP A 334 0.90 -1.34 10.30
CA TRP A 334 1.90 -2.10 9.56
C TRP A 334 3.25 -1.40 9.54
N ALA A 335 4.30 -2.19 9.55
CA ALA A 335 5.67 -1.72 9.43
C ALA A 335 6.19 -1.91 8.01
N ALA A 336 7.00 -0.98 7.53
CA ALA A 336 7.75 -1.12 6.28
C ALA A 336 6.82 -1.40 5.08
N GLU A 337 5.65 -0.74 5.04
CA GLU A 337 4.78 -0.77 3.87
C GLU A 337 5.50 -0.15 2.67
N GLU A 338 6.17 0.97 2.94
CA GLU A 338 6.85 1.81 1.96
C GLU A 338 8.00 1.06 1.28
N ALA A 339 8.54 0.06 1.99
CA ALA A 339 9.57 -0.85 1.49
C ALA A 339 9.03 -2.07 0.70
N GLY A 340 7.73 -2.11 0.38
CA GLY A 340 7.07 -3.18 -0.35
C GLY A 340 6.21 -4.10 0.50
N LEU A 341 5.27 -3.51 1.25
CA LEU A 341 4.24 -4.22 2.04
C LEU A 341 4.84 -5.20 3.04
N VAL A 342 6.03 -4.93 3.58
CA VAL A 342 6.84 -5.94 4.28
C VAL A 342 6.12 -6.46 5.52
N GLY A 343 5.55 -5.56 6.33
CA GLY A 343 4.87 -5.90 7.57
C GLY A 343 3.58 -6.67 7.37
N SER A 344 2.70 -6.22 6.47
CA SER A 344 1.44 -6.91 6.16
C SER A 344 1.69 -8.24 5.45
N ASN A 345 2.66 -8.34 4.55
CA ASN A 345 3.06 -9.61 3.92
C ASN A 345 3.63 -10.59 4.96
N HIS A 346 4.48 -10.12 5.87
CA HIS A 346 5.00 -10.96 6.96
C HIS A 346 3.87 -11.50 7.84
N TYR A 347 2.91 -10.64 8.22
CA TYR A 347 1.76 -11.02 9.02
C TYR A 347 0.86 -12.02 8.31
N THR A 348 0.43 -11.72 7.07
CA THR A 348 -0.51 -12.54 6.31
C THR A 348 0.08 -13.90 5.97
N LYS A 349 1.35 -13.96 5.53
CA LYS A 349 2.04 -15.22 5.28
C LYS A 349 2.16 -16.08 6.54
N THR A 350 2.65 -15.50 7.64
CA THR A 350 2.85 -16.23 8.91
C THR A 350 1.53 -16.74 9.49
N LEU A 351 0.42 -16.03 9.26
CA LEU A 351 -0.89 -16.41 9.77
C LEU A 351 -1.62 -17.39 8.85
N PHE A 352 -1.71 -17.12 7.56
CA PHE A 352 -2.62 -17.82 6.65
C PHE A 352 -1.98 -19.06 6.03
N GLU A 353 -0.66 -19.08 5.80
CA GLU A 353 0.01 -20.23 5.20
C GLU A 353 -0.15 -21.50 6.07
N PRO A 354 0.06 -21.48 7.40
CA PRO A 354 -0.19 -22.64 8.24
C PRO A 354 -1.66 -23.09 8.26
N ILE A 355 -2.61 -22.14 8.17
CA ILE A 355 -4.05 -22.46 8.12
C ILE A 355 -4.39 -23.14 6.80
N TYR A 356 -3.81 -22.69 5.69
CA TYR A 356 -3.99 -23.31 4.39
C TYR A 356 -3.40 -24.72 4.36
N GLN A 357 -2.18 -24.90 4.87
CA GLN A 357 -1.55 -26.21 5.00
C GLN A 357 -2.38 -27.16 5.87
N GLN A 358 -2.95 -26.66 6.98
CA GLN A 358 -3.87 -27.43 7.82
C GLN A 358 -5.13 -27.85 7.04
N ALA A 359 -5.74 -26.93 6.29
CA ALA A 359 -6.91 -27.23 5.47
C ALA A 359 -6.60 -28.27 4.39
N GLN A 360 -5.44 -28.14 3.73
CA GLN A 360 -4.97 -29.07 2.71
C GLN A 360 -4.78 -30.48 3.29
N GLN A 361 -4.10 -30.58 4.45
CA GLN A 361 -3.88 -31.86 5.11
C GLN A 361 -5.19 -32.52 5.51
N GLN A 362 -6.16 -31.77 6.07
CA GLN A 362 -7.47 -32.31 6.44
C GLN A 362 -8.21 -32.90 5.25
N ILE A 363 -8.23 -32.20 4.10
CA ILE A 363 -8.87 -32.70 2.88
C ILE A 363 -8.12 -33.90 2.31
N MET A 364 -6.79 -33.87 2.32
CA MET A 364 -5.98 -35.01 1.87
C MET A 364 -6.23 -36.26 2.71
N ASP A 365 -6.29 -36.13 4.04
CA ASP A 365 -6.61 -37.24 4.95
C ASP A 365 -8.02 -37.78 4.70
N GLU A 366 -9.02 -36.90 4.53
CA GLU A 366 -10.41 -37.27 4.21
C GLU A 366 -10.52 -38.04 2.88
N LEU A 367 -9.64 -37.76 1.92
CA LEU A 367 -9.63 -38.36 0.58
C LEU A 367 -8.64 -39.52 0.42
N GLY A 368 -7.81 -39.80 1.42
CA GLY A 368 -6.75 -40.80 1.35
C GLY A 368 -5.61 -40.45 0.37
N ILE A 369 -5.34 -39.16 0.18
CA ILE A 369 -4.28 -38.63 -0.69
C ILE A 369 -3.04 -38.34 0.17
N SER A 370 -1.86 -38.73 -0.30
CA SER A 370 -0.59 -38.55 0.43
C SER A 370 0.34 -37.50 -0.18
N ASP A 371 0.08 -37.11 -1.43
CA ASP A 371 0.87 -36.12 -2.17
C ASP A 371 -0.04 -34.98 -2.64
N PRO A 372 0.18 -33.72 -2.20
CA PRO A 372 -0.63 -32.58 -2.59
C PRO A 372 -0.70 -32.36 -4.11
N ALA A 373 0.33 -32.78 -4.86
CA ALA A 373 0.36 -32.65 -6.32
C ALA A 373 -0.70 -33.50 -7.02
N GLN A 374 -1.32 -34.46 -6.32
CA GLN A 374 -2.39 -35.32 -6.83
C GLN A 374 -3.78 -34.69 -6.71
N LEU A 375 -3.92 -33.56 -6.01
CA LEU A 375 -5.20 -32.88 -5.86
C LEU A 375 -5.69 -32.34 -7.21
N THR A 376 -6.87 -32.80 -7.61
CA THR A 376 -7.62 -32.22 -8.74
C THR A 376 -8.11 -30.80 -8.42
N GLU A 377 -8.45 -30.02 -9.44
CA GLU A 377 -8.97 -28.65 -9.25
C GLU A 377 -10.21 -28.59 -8.34
N ALA A 378 -11.11 -29.57 -8.44
CA ALA A 378 -12.29 -29.66 -7.59
C ALA A 378 -11.94 -29.99 -6.12
N GLN A 379 -10.86 -30.76 -5.89
CA GLN A 379 -10.39 -31.04 -4.54
C GLN A 379 -9.64 -29.84 -3.95
N LYS A 380 -8.94 -29.05 -4.77
CA LYS A 380 -8.37 -27.76 -4.35
C LYS A 380 -9.46 -26.77 -3.93
N ASP A 381 -10.62 -26.77 -4.60
CA ASP A 381 -11.78 -25.97 -4.16
C ASP A 381 -12.27 -26.39 -2.76
N LEU A 382 -12.23 -27.70 -2.42
CA LEU A 382 -12.55 -28.17 -1.07
C LEU A 382 -11.52 -27.69 -0.02
N VAL A 383 -10.24 -27.63 -0.40
CA VAL A 383 -9.19 -27.05 0.45
C VAL A 383 -9.47 -25.58 0.74
N GLU A 384 -9.77 -24.77 -0.29
CA GLU A 384 -10.09 -23.34 -0.14
C GLU A 384 -11.35 -23.11 0.69
N ALA A 385 -12.38 -23.95 0.51
CA ALA A 385 -13.59 -23.92 1.32
C ALA A 385 -13.29 -24.25 2.80
N ARG A 386 -12.45 -25.26 3.07
CA ARG A 386 -12.01 -25.61 4.42
C ARG A 386 -11.16 -24.50 5.04
N TYR A 387 -10.23 -23.93 4.28
CA TYR A 387 -9.42 -22.78 4.69
C TYR A 387 -10.31 -21.60 5.13
N THR A 388 -11.32 -21.24 4.33
CA THR A 388 -12.26 -20.16 4.67
C THR A 388 -13.04 -20.42 5.97
N GLN A 389 -13.31 -21.69 6.30
CA GLN A 389 -13.94 -22.07 7.56
C GLN A 389 -12.98 -21.92 8.76
N LEU A 390 -11.72 -22.33 8.58
CA LEU A 390 -10.69 -22.27 9.63
C LEU A 390 -10.17 -20.85 9.86
N ASN A 391 -10.12 -20.02 8.82
CA ASN A 391 -9.62 -18.66 8.89
C ASN A 391 -10.56 -17.79 9.74
N LYS A 392 -10.04 -17.21 10.82
CA LYS A 392 -10.83 -16.37 11.76
C LYS A 392 -10.98 -14.93 11.29
N ILE A 393 -10.10 -14.45 10.42
CA ILE A 393 -10.19 -13.12 9.81
C ILE A 393 -11.16 -13.21 8.65
N LYS A 394 -12.25 -12.45 8.75
CA LYS A 394 -13.35 -12.53 7.79
C LYS A 394 -13.35 -11.37 6.80
N LEU A 395 -12.80 -10.23 7.21
CA LEU A 395 -12.55 -9.10 6.35
C LEU A 395 -11.39 -8.25 6.84
N TYR A 396 -10.78 -7.52 5.92
CA TYR A 396 -9.75 -6.52 6.17
C TYR A 396 -10.11 -5.19 5.49
N LEU A 397 -10.20 -4.11 6.27
CA LEU A 397 -10.44 -2.76 5.75
C LEU A 397 -9.13 -1.96 5.75
N ASN A 398 -8.72 -1.47 4.58
CA ASN A 398 -7.48 -0.74 4.39
C ASN A 398 -7.74 0.76 4.32
N PHE A 399 -6.99 1.53 5.09
CA PHE A 399 -7.09 2.99 5.10
C PHE A 399 -5.71 3.58 4.86
N ASP A 400 -5.57 4.14 3.67
CA ASP A 400 -4.32 4.65 3.17
C ASP A 400 -4.58 5.95 2.41
N MET A 401 -3.84 7.00 2.76
CA MET A 401 -4.03 8.36 2.27
C MET A 401 -5.51 8.76 2.20
N ILE A 402 -6.13 8.97 3.36
CA ILE A 402 -7.56 9.30 3.47
C ILE A 402 -7.82 10.81 3.65
N GLY A 403 -6.81 11.66 3.46
CA GLY A 403 -6.87 13.09 3.72
C GLY A 403 -6.23 14.01 2.68
N SER A 404 -5.97 13.56 1.45
CA SER A 404 -5.23 14.31 0.43
C SER A 404 -5.76 15.73 0.19
N PRO A 405 -4.90 16.74 -0.05
CA PRO A 405 -5.31 18.14 -0.10
C PRO A 405 -6.25 18.44 -1.28
N ASN A 406 -6.01 17.81 -2.43
CA ASN A 406 -6.81 17.94 -3.65
C ASN A 406 -7.68 16.68 -3.88
N TYR A 407 -8.19 16.10 -2.80
CA TYR A 407 -8.85 14.80 -2.74
C TYR A 407 -9.94 14.51 -3.78
N ILE A 408 -10.07 13.24 -4.13
CA ILE A 408 -11.34 12.61 -4.48
C ILE A 408 -11.87 11.79 -3.28
N PHE A 409 -13.12 11.30 -3.32
CA PHE A 409 -13.55 10.22 -2.44
C PHE A 409 -13.52 8.89 -3.19
N GLY A 410 -12.41 8.17 -3.08
CA GLY A 410 -12.22 6.86 -3.69
C GLY A 410 -12.76 5.73 -2.81
N VAL A 411 -13.48 4.78 -3.42
CA VAL A 411 -13.91 3.53 -2.78
C VAL A 411 -13.36 2.38 -3.60
N MET A 412 -12.65 1.45 -2.97
CA MET A 412 -12.13 0.25 -3.64
C MET A 412 -13.25 -0.51 -4.35
N ASP A 413 -13.08 -0.75 -5.64
CA ASP A 413 -14.01 -1.52 -6.48
C ASP A 413 -13.91 -3.01 -6.11
N GLY A 414 -14.85 -3.45 -5.29
CA GLY A 414 -14.83 -4.73 -4.61
C GLY A 414 -15.41 -5.88 -5.43
N ASP A 415 -16.02 -5.60 -6.58
CA ASP A 415 -16.47 -6.61 -7.54
C ASP A 415 -15.80 -6.51 -8.92
N LEU A 416 -14.89 -5.53 -9.10
CA LEU A 416 -14.22 -5.19 -10.35
C LEU A 416 -15.23 -4.83 -11.46
N SER A 417 -16.40 -4.29 -11.12
CA SER A 417 -17.41 -3.92 -12.11
C SER A 417 -17.08 -2.65 -12.87
N ASP A 418 -16.29 -1.74 -12.28
CA ASP A 418 -15.99 -0.42 -12.83
C ASP A 418 -14.52 -0.29 -13.29
N THR A 419 -13.60 -1.04 -12.69
CA THR A 419 -12.14 -0.83 -12.81
C THR A 419 -11.38 -2.03 -13.36
N LYS A 420 -12.07 -3.09 -13.78
CA LYS A 420 -11.42 -4.30 -14.33
C LYS A 420 -10.42 -4.00 -15.45
N ASP A 421 -10.79 -3.11 -16.37
CA ASP A 421 -9.99 -2.73 -17.52
C ASP A 421 -9.17 -1.44 -17.27
N SER A 422 -9.11 -0.97 -16.02
CA SER A 422 -8.29 0.18 -15.64
C SER A 422 -6.80 -0.15 -15.81
N PRO A 423 -5.97 0.76 -16.33
CA PRO A 423 -4.52 0.59 -16.34
C PRO A 423 -3.92 0.46 -14.92
N ASP A 424 -4.64 0.98 -13.92
CA ASP A 424 -4.22 0.94 -12.51
C ASP A 424 -4.64 -0.36 -11.79
N ASN A 425 -5.38 -1.27 -12.47
CA ASN A 425 -5.77 -2.56 -11.89
C ASN A 425 -4.65 -3.59 -12.06
N ALA A 426 -4.06 -4.01 -10.95
CA ALA A 426 -2.99 -5.00 -10.93
C ALA A 426 -3.50 -6.45 -10.99
N TYR A 427 -4.79 -6.69 -10.71
CA TYR A 427 -5.37 -8.03 -10.75
C TYR A 427 -5.84 -8.39 -12.17
N THR A 428 -5.14 -9.33 -12.80
CA THR A 428 -5.40 -9.75 -14.19
C THR A 428 -6.01 -11.15 -14.29
N GLY A 429 -6.36 -11.55 -15.52
CA GLY A 429 -6.81 -12.89 -15.81
C GLY A 429 -8.21 -13.19 -15.26
N ASP A 430 -8.33 -14.31 -14.55
CA ASP A 430 -9.59 -14.79 -13.99
C ASP A 430 -9.77 -14.49 -12.50
N PHE A 431 -8.94 -13.58 -11.95
CA PHE A 431 -9.07 -13.13 -10.57
C PHE A 431 -10.51 -12.69 -10.28
N LYS A 432 -11.03 -13.17 -9.16
CA LYS A 432 -12.34 -12.79 -8.63
C LYS A 432 -12.12 -12.32 -7.20
N PRO A 433 -12.52 -11.09 -6.86
CA PRO A 433 -12.48 -10.63 -5.49
C PRO A 433 -13.16 -11.63 -4.54
N PRO A 434 -12.61 -11.86 -3.33
CA PRO A 434 -13.19 -12.79 -2.37
C PRO A 434 -14.63 -12.43 -2.00
N PHE A 435 -15.44 -13.45 -1.67
CA PHE A 435 -16.84 -13.25 -1.28
C PHE A 435 -16.96 -12.27 -0.10
N GLY A 436 -17.76 -11.23 -0.28
CA GLY A 436 -17.96 -10.15 0.71
C GLY A 436 -17.31 -8.82 0.35
N THR A 437 -16.32 -8.82 -0.57
CA THR A 437 -15.63 -7.59 -1.02
C THR A 437 -16.62 -6.60 -1.68
N SER A 438 -17.56 -7.09 -2.49
CA SER A 438 -18.64 -6.30 -3.09
C SER A 438 -19.63 -5.71 -2.07
N ASP A 439 -19.92 -6.43 -0.98
CA ASP A 439 -20.78 -5.90 0.10
C ASP A 439 -20.07 -4.76 0.83
N ILE A 440 -18.75 -4.86 1.05
CA ILE A 440 -17.95 -3.82 1.70
C ILE A 440 -17.98 -2.53 0.87
N GLU A 441 -17.73 -2.63 -0.43
CA GLU A 441 -17.86 -1.51 -1.37
C GLU A 441 -19.26 -0.87 -1.29
N LEU A 442 -20.32 -1.69 -1.35
CA LEU A 442 -21.70 -1.22 -1.25
C LEU A 442 -21.93 -0.42 0.04
N ARG A 443 -21.39 -0.86 1.19
CA ARG A 443 -21.55 -0.13 2.47
C ARG A 443 -20.86 1.23 2.44
N PHE A 444 -19.67 1.33 1.86
CA PHE A 444 -18.98 2.62 1.71
C PHE A 444 -19.76 3.53 0.77
N ASN A 445 -20.12 3.06 -0.43
CA ASN A 445 -20.89 3.85 -1.40
C ASN A 445 -22.22 4.33 -0.81
N GLN A 446 -22.90 3.49 -0.03
CA GLN A 446 -24.12 3.88 0.69
C GLN A 446 -23.86 4.99 1.71
N PHE A 447 -22.78 4.89 2.50
CA PHE A 447 -22.41 5.92 3.47
C PHE A 447 -22.19 7.29 2.80
N PHE A 448 -21.41 7.35 1.72
CA PHE A 448 -21.16 8.61 1.01
C PHE A 448 -22.43 9.17 0.36
N THR A 449 -23.25 8.30 -0.25
CA THR A 449 -24.55 8.67 -0.81
C THR A 449 -25.46 9.29 0.25
N ASP A 450 -25.55 8.68 1.44
CA ASP A 450 -26.36 9.19 2.55
C ASP A 450 -25.82 10.53 3.11
N LYS A 451 -24.53 10.79 2.94
CA LYS A 451 -23.88 12.08 3.26
C LYS A 451 -24.02 13.13 2.15
N GLY A 452 -24.54 12.76 0.99
CA GLY A 452 -24.65 13.63 -0.18
C GLY A 452 -23.30 13.89 -0.87
N GLU A 453 -22.30 13.04 -0.63
CA GLU A 453 -20.99 13.09 -1.27
C GLU A 453 -20.95 12.06 -2.41
N GLY A 454 -20.30 12.40 -3.52
CA GLY A 454 -20.06 11.44 -4.60
C GLY A 454 -18.83 10.59 -4.33
N THR A 455 -18.69 9.45 -5.01
CA THR A 455 -17.50 8.58 -4.94
C THR A 455 -16.94 8.30 -6.33
N ILE A 456 -15.67 7.93 -6.41
CA ILE A 456 -15.01 7.39 -7.61
C ILE A 456 -14.59 5.95 -7.29
N PRO A 457 -14.83 4.98 -8.19
CA PRO A 457 -14.34 3.62 -8.00
C PRO A 457 -12.81 3.62 -8.10
N GLN A 458 -12.16 3.01 -7.12
CA GLN A 458 -10.71 2.89 -7.03
C GLN A 458 -10.26 1.53 -7.54
N ALA A 459 -9.38 1.54 -8.53
CA ALA A 459 -8.78 0.34 -9.08
C ALA A 459 -7.88 -0.37 -8.06
N LEU A 460 -7.81 -1.70 -8.17
CA LEU A 460 -7.05 -2.54 -7.25
C LEU A 460 -5.58 -2.66 -7.69
N SER A 461 -4.75 -1.68 -7.29
CA SER A 461 -3.35 -1.54 -7.70
C SER A 461 -2.32 -2.45 -7.02
N LYS A 462 -2.67 -3.15 -5.94
CA LYS A 462 -1.73 -3.85 -5.02
C LYS A 462 -0.64 -2.95 -4.39
N ARG A 463 -0.79 -1.62 -4.40
CA ARG A 463 0.14 -0.64 -3.79
C ARG A 463 -0.17 -0.32 -2.31
N SER A 464 -0.82 -1.23 -1.58
CA SER A 464 -1.10 -1.03 -0.15
C SER A 464 -1.43 -2.37 0.53
N ASP A 465 -1.51 -2.39 1.86
CA ASP A 465 -1.50 -3.59 2.69
C ASP A 465 -2.64 -4.58 2.45
N TYR A 466 -3.75 -4.16 1.82
CA TYR A 466 -4.85 -5.05 1.45
C TYR A 466 -4.42 -6.17 0.50
N ALA A 467 -3.36 -5.96 -0.28
CA ALA A 467 -2.89 -6.92 -1.28
C ALA A 467 -2.57 -8.28 -0.65
N GLY A 468 -1.88 -8.29 0.49
CA GLY A 468 -1.59 -9.53 1.21
C GLY A 468 -2.86 -10.26 1.66
N PHE A 469 -3.88 -9.54 2.11
CA PHE A 469 -5.15 -10.15 2.51
C PHE A 469 -5.95 -10.69 1.32
N ALA A 470 -5.96 -9.95 0.21
CA ALA A 470 -6.60 -10.34 -1.03
C ALA A 470 -5.99 -11.62 -1.63
N ASP A 471 -4.65 -11.70 -1.70
CA ASP A 471 -3.91 -12.88 -2.19
C ASP A 471 -4.21 -14.12 -1.31
N TRP A 472 -4.54 -13.93 -0.03
CA TRP A 472 -4.96 -14.99 0.90
C TRP A 472 -6.48 -15.20 0.96
N GLY A 473 -7.24 -14.67 0.01
CA GLY A 473 -8.68 -14.92 -0.15
C GLY A 473 -9.57 -14.31 0.95
N VAL A 474 -9.07 -13.30 1.65
CA VAL A 474 -9.83 -12.57 2.67
C VAL A 474 -10.59 -11.42 2.00
N ALA A 475 -11.88 -11.25 2.31
CA ALA A 475 -12.65 -10.11 1.81
C ALA A 475 -11.99 -8.80 2.24
N PHE A 476 -11.90 -7.84 1.32
CA PHE A 476 -11.24 -6.58 1.59
C PHE A 476 -12.05 -5.39 1.09
N GLY A 477 -11.63 -4.19 1.49
CA GLY A 477 -12.13 -2.94 0.96
C GLY A 477 -11.43 -1.79 1.66
N GLY A 478 -11.72 -0.57 1.25
CA GLY A 478 -10.97 0.56 1.74
C GLY A 478 -11.35 1.85 1.06
N LEU A 479 -10.71 2.91 1.54
CA LEU A 479 -10.90 4.27 1.05
C LEU A 479 -9.55 4.84 0.66
N PHE A 480 -9.57 5.72 -0.32
CA PHE A 480 -8.38 6.42 -0.82
C PHE A 480 -8.80 7.80 -1.30
N THR A 481 -7.95 8.80 -1.07
CA THR A 481 -8.22 10.17 -1.52
C THR A 481 -7.38 10.63 -2.69
N GLY A 482 -6.53 9.76 -3.21
CA GLY A 482 -5.66 10.05 -4.34
C GLY A 482 -4.24 10.41 -3.89
N ALA A 483 -3.28 10.10 -4.74
CA ALA A 483 -1.87 10.43 -4.54
C ALA A 483 -1.40 11.30 -5.70
N GLU A 484 -0.52 10.78 -6.55
CA GLU A 484 0.18 11.54 -7.58
C GLU A 484 -0.65 11.92 -8.83
N LYS A 485 -1.76 11.23 -9.09
CA LYS A 485 -2.58 11.48 -10.28
C LYS A 485 -3.17 12.89 -10.25
N THR A 486 -3.11 13.58 -11.39
CA THR A 486 -3.68 14.92 -11.54
C THR A 486 -5.19 14.89 -11.67
N LYS A 487 -5.84 15.87 -11.02
CA LYS A 487 -7.29 15.97 -10.97
C LYS A 487 -7.87 16.50 -12.28
N THR A 488 -8.92 15.83 -12.76
CA THR A 488 -9.62 16.19 -13.99
C THR A 488 -10.62 17.33 -13.80
N ALA A 489 -11.06 17.97 -14.89
CA ALA A 489 -12.09 19.01 -14.84
C ALA A 489 -13.41 18.49 -14.24
N GLU A 490 -13.79 17.27 -14.58
CA GLU A 490 -14.99 16.59 -14.09
C GLU A 490 -14.91 16.34 -12.57
N GLU A 491 -13.73 15.95 -12.08
CA GLU A 491 -13.48 15.75 -10.66
C GLU A 491 -13.47 17.08 -9.89
N VAL A 492 -12.97 18.17 -10.46
CA VAL A 492 -13.07 19.50 -9.86
C VAL A 492 -14.54 19.93 -9.71
N VAL A 493 -15.38 19.66 -10.72
CA VAL A 493 -16.83 19.92 -10.62
C VAL A 493 -17.46 19.11 -9.48
N LYS A 494 -17.00 17.88 -9.24
CA LYS A 494 -17.58 16.97 -8.25
C LYS A 494 -17.06 17.21 -6.83
N PHE A 495 -15.78 17.52 -6.66
CA PHE A 495 -15.08 17.54 -5.37
C PHE A 495 -14.47 18.89 -5.01
N GLY A 496 -14.41 19.83 -5.96
CA GLY A 496 -13.63 21.07 -5.83
C GLY A 496 -12.13 20.82 -6.03
N GLY A 497 -11.32 21.80 -5.64
CA GLY A 497 -9.86 21.75 -5.78
C GLY A 497 -9.37 22.29 -7.11
N GLU A 498 -8.16 21.88 -7.49
CA GLU A 498 -7.42 22.45 -8.64
C GLU A 498 -7.26 21.41 -9.75
N ILE A 499 -7.56 21.82 -10.98
CA ILE A 499 -7.38 21.00 -12.19
C ILE A 499 -5.90 20.90 -12.53
N ASP A 500 -5.47 19.77 -13.09
CA ASP A 500 -4.08 19.52 -13.51
C ASP A 500 -3.06 19.57 -12.35
N VAL A 501 -3.53 19.54 -11.11
CA VAL A 501 -2.74 19.39 -9.88
C VAL A 501 -2.98 17.99 -9.32
N ALA A 502 -1.91 17.34 -8.83
CA ALA A 502 -1.99 16.03 -8.19
C ALA A 502 -3.03 16.02 -7.04
N TYR A 503 -3.65 14.87 -6.77
CA TYR A 503 -4.53 14.73 -5.60
C TYR A 503 -3.76 15.01 -4.30
N ASP A 504 -2.51 14.55 -4.25
CA ASP A 504 -1.50 14.87 -3.26
C ASP A 504 -0.20 15.26 -3.98
N HIS A 505 0.17 16.54 -3.90
CA HIS A 505 1.36 17.09 -4.54
C HIS A 505 2.64 16.87 -3.72
N CYS A 506 2.50 16.50 -2.45
CA CYS A 506 3.58 16.23 -1.52
C CYS A 506 3.75 14.73 -1.24
N TYR A 507 3.00 13.89 -1.95
CA TYR A 507 3.14 12.44 -1.88
C TYR A 507 4.61 12.01 -1.97
N HIS A 508 5.08 11.29 -0.94
CA HIS A 508 6.46 10.82 -0.79
C HIS A 508 7.52 11.93 -0.79
N GLN A 509 7.15 13.13 -0.34
CA GLN A 509 8.06 14.28 -0.24
C GLN A 509 8.11 14.83 1.18
N ALA A 510 9.15 15.63 1.44
CA ALA A 510 9.35 16.31 2.72
C ALA A 510 8.17 17.21 3.13
N CYS A 511 7.40 17.71 2.16
CA CYS A 511 6.24 18.57 2.42
C CYS A 511 4.96 17.82 2.79
N ASP A 512 4.96 16.47 2.89
CA ASP A 512 3.81 15.73 3.43
C ASP A 512 3.74 15.87 4.97
N ASP A 513 3.51 17.10 5.40
CA ASP A 513 3.36 17.55 6.78
C ASP A 513 1.88 17.94 7.07
N LEU A 514 1.59 18.47 8.26
CA LEU A 514 0.23 18.91 8.62
C LEU A 514 -0.41 19.95 7.68
N ASN A 515 0.38 20.66 6.86
CA ASN A 515 -0.12 21.61 5.88
C ASN A 515 -0.61 20.92 4.60
N ASN A 516 -0.28 19.64 4.41
CA ASN A 516 -0.67 18.81 3.27
C ASN A 516 -1.97 18.00 3.50
N ILE A 517 -2.88 18.47 4.36
CA ILE A 517 -4.08 17.71 4.73
C ILE A 517 -5.39 18.46 4.50
N SER A 518 -6.29 17.82 3.76
CA SER A 518 -7.71 18.19 3.71
C SER A 518 -8.44 17.66 4.95
N GLN A 519 -8.66 18.53 5.93
CA GLN A 519 -9.45 18.17 7.12
C GLN A 519 -10.89 17.77 6.79
N LYS A 520 -11.45 18.19 5.63
CA LYS A 520 -12.77 17.72 5.18
C LYS A 520 -12.68 16.26 4.78
N ALA A 521 -11.75 15.90 3.90
CA ALA A 521 -11.60 14.55 3.40
C ALA A 521 -11.27 13.58 4.54
N LEU A 522 -10.28 13.94 5.35
CA LEU A 522 -9.85 13.20 6.55
C LEU A 522 -11.05 12.90 7.47
N TYR A 523 -11.85 13.91 7.79
CA TYR A 523 -12.99 13.75 8.68
C TYR A 523 -14.08 12.85 8.07
N VAL A 524 -14.47 13.08 6.81
CA VAL A 524 -15.53 12.29 6.15
C VAL A 524 -15.10 10.83 5.99
N ASN A 525 -13.86 10.56 5.58
CA ASN A 525 -13.34 9.19 5.50
C ASN A 525 -13.22 8.55 6.87
N THR A 526 -12.85 9.30 7.92
CA THR A 526 -12.84 8.77 9.30
C THR A 526 -14.26 8.41 9.78
N GLN A 527 -15.27 9.17 9.35
CA GLN A 527 -16.67 8.79 9.62
C GLN A 527 -17.07 7.53 8.85
N ALA A 528 -16.65 7.40 7.60
CA ALA A 528 -16.94 6.26 6.74
C ALA A 528 -16.30 4.97 7.28
N LEU A 529 -15.01 5.01 7.64
CA LEU A 529 -14.29 3.87 8.22
C LEU A 529 -14.93 3.44 9.54
N ALA A 530 -15.29 4.39 10.41
CA ALA A 530 -15.92 4.09 11.69
C ALA A 530 -17.31 3.46 11.50
N TYR A 531 -18.07 3.95 10.52
CA TYR A 531 -19.38 3.42 10.17
C TYR A 531 -19.28 1.96 9.67
N VAL A 532 -18.51 1.71 8.62
CA VAL A 532 -18.44 0.39 7.97
C VAL A 532 -17.84 -0.65 8.92
N THR A 533 -16.77 -0.30 9.64
CA THR A 533 -16.16 -1.22 10.61
C THR A 533 -17.14 -1.57 11.73
N THR A 534 -17.87 -0.58 12.26
CA THR A 534 -18.86 -0.82 13.32
C THR A 534 -20.04 -1.64 12.83
N TYR A 535 -20.48 -1.42 11.60
CA TYR A 535 -21.54 -2.22 10.99
C TYR A 535 -21.16 -3.71 11.04
N TYR A 536 -19.99 -4.07 10.52
CA TYR A 536 -19.52 -5.46 10.56
C TYR A 536 -19.23 -5.97 11.97
N ALA A 537 -18.69 -5.13 12.86
CA ALA A 537 -18.47 -5.50 14.26
C ALA A 537 -19.77 -5.87 15.00
N MET A 538 -20.92 -5.30 14.58
CA MET A 538 -22.24 -5.51 15.17
C MET A 538 -23.12 -6.49 14.39
N SER A 539 -22.72 -6.87 13.17
CA SER A 539 -23.48 -7.76 12.29
C SER A 539 -23.42 -9.22 12.74
N LYS A 540 -24.57 -9.90 12.76
CA LYS A 540 -24.65 -11.34 13.06
C LYS A 540 -24.21 -12.19 11.87
N ILE A 541 -24.57 -11.74 10.66
CA ILE A 541 -24.13 -12.29 9.38
C ILE A 541 -23.29 -11.17 8.76
N LEU A 542 -22.00 -11.41 8.53
CA LEU A 542 -21.12 -10.39 7.97
C LEU A 542 -21.54 -10.04 6.55
N PHE A 543 -21.66 -11.05 5.69
CA PHE A 543 -22.07 -10.88 4.30
C PHE A 543 -23.40 -11.59 4.08
N PRO A 544 -24.52 -10.88 3.91
CA PRO A 544 -25.76 -11.52 3.49
C PRO A 544 -25.54 -12.16 2.11
N ALA A 545 -26.08 -13.38 1.90
CA ALA A 545 -26.04 -14.00 0.58
C ALA A 545 -26.71 -13.06 -0.43
N GLU A 546 -26.06 -12.80 -1.56
CA GLU A 546 -26.66 -12.04 -2.65
C GLU A 546 -28.03 -12.63 -2.98
N VAL A 547 -29.07 -11.80 -3.02
CA VAL A 547 -30.32 -12.19 -3.67
C VAL A 547 -29.97 -12.33 -5.14
N SER A 548 -29.73 -13.57 -5.59
CA SER A 548 -29.23 -13.88 -6.92
C SER A 548 -29.93 -13.03 -7.97
N ALA A 549 -29.16 -12.21 -8.70
CA ALA A 549 -29.58 -11.84 -10.04
C ALA A 549 -29.80 -13.17 -10.79
N GLN A 550 -31.03 -13.41 -11.23
CA GLN A 550 -31.39 -14.64 -11.91
C GLN A 550 -30.41 -14.93 -13.07
N PRO A 551 -30.02 -16.19 -13.29
CA PRO A 551 -29.15 -16.54 -14.40
C PRO A 551 -29.84 -16.17 -15.71
N LYS A 552 -29.37 -15.12 -16.39
CA LYS A 552 -29.70 -14.89 -17.80
C LYS A 552 -29.06 -16.03 -18.59
N THR A 553 -29.89 -16.87 -19.18
CA THR A 553 -29.48 -17.93 -20.10
C THR A 553 -28.68 -17.32 -21.26
N MET A 554 -27.37 -17.54 -21.29
CA MET A 554 -26.53 -17.27 -22.46
C MET A 554 -26.47 -18.51 -23.36
N ALA A 555 -26.75 -18.30 -24.64
CA ALA A 555 -26.65 -19.33 -25.67
C ALA A 555 -25.19 -19.80 -25.82
N LYS A 556 -25.00 -21.13 -25.91
CA LYS A 556 -23.70 -21.75 -26.14
C LYS A 556 -23.19 -21.41 -27.55
N GLN A 557 -22.13 -20.60 -27.62
CA GLN A 557 -21.18 -20.66 -28.74
C GLN A 557 -19.88 -21.26 -28.22
N SER A 558 -19.47 -22.37 -28.83
CA SER A 558 -18.24 -23.09 -28.48
C SER A 558 -17.05 -22.42 -29.16
N PHE A 559 -16.31 -21.61 -28.42
CA PHE A 559 -14.91 -21.32 -28.73
C PHE A 559 -14.02 -22.21 -27.86
N ARG A 560 -12.98 -22.78 -28.47
CA ARG A 560 -11.98 -23.59 -27.79
C ARG A 560 -11.04 -22.63 -27.05
N ILE A 561 -11.44 -22.22 -25.85
CA ILE A 561 -10.64 -21.38 -24.95
C ILE A 561 -9.59 -22.31 -24.32
N GLN A 562 -8.31 -21.96 -24.43
CA GLN A 562 -7.24 -22.58 -23.64
C GLN A 562 -7.63 -22.51 -22.15
N PRO A 563 -7.48 -23.56 -21.34
CA PRO A 563 -7.83 -23.47 -19.93
C PRO A 563 -6.99 -22.37 -19.28
N VAL A 564 -7.63 -21.26 -18.92
CA VAL A 564 -7.02 -20.24 -18.08
C VAL A 564 -6.92 -20.87 -16.70
N GLU A 565 -5.71 -20.95 -16.17
CA GLU A 565 -5.45 -21.49 -14.83
C GLU A 565 -6.12 -20.60 -13.80
N LYS A 566 -6.94 -21.19 -12.92
CA LYS A 566 -7.70 -20.45 -11.91
C LYS A 566 -6.76 -19.85 -10.88
N HIS A 567 -6.87 -18.56 -10.59
CA HIS A 567 -6.17 -17.95 -9.46
C HIS A 567 -6.56 -18.62 -8.13
N ARG A 568 -5.57 -18.96 -7.30
CA ARG A 568 -5.72 -19.78 -6.08
C ARG A 568 -5.29 -19.00 -4.84
N ILE A 569 -5.92 -19.30 -3.71
CA ILE A 569 -5.54 -18.69 -2.43
C ILE A 569 -4.06 -18.97 -2.13
N GLY A 570 -3.32 -17.92 -1.78
CA GLY A 570 -1.90 -17.97 -1.48
C GLY A 570 -0.98 -17.91 -2.70
N THR A 571 -1.52 -17.78 -3.92
CA THR A 571 -0.68 -17.45 -5.08
C THR A 571 -0.58 -15.93 -5.22
N THR A 572 0.64 -15.41 -5.32
CA THR A 572 0.84 -13.99 -5.62
C THR A 572 0.62 -13.80 -7.12
N LEU A 573 -0.36 -12.99 -7.52
CA LEU A 573 -0.46 -12.55 -8.92
C LEU A 573 0.69 -11.60 -9.23
N LYS A 574 1.37 -11.84 -10.35
CA LYS A 574 2.21 -10.82 -10.98
C LYS A 574 1.31 -9.64 -11.29
N ALA A 575 1.64 -8.45 -10.79
CA ALA A 575 0.94 -7.24 -11.18
C ALA A 575 0.91 -7.13 -12.71
N ALA A 576 -0.20 -6.63 -13.26
CA ALA A 576 -0.23 -6.22 -14.66
C ALA A 576 0.92 -5.23 -14.93
N HIS A 577 1.31 -5.07 -16.19
CA HIS A 577 2.05 -3.86 -16.57
C HIS A 577 1.13 -2.66 -16.29
N SER A 578 1.28 -2.04 -15.12
CA SER A 578 0.64 -0.76 -14.86
C SER A 578 1.27 0.28 -15.79
N GLU A 579 0.50 1.29 -16.19
CA GLU A 579 1.06 2.48 -16.82
C GLU A 579 1.47 3.55 -15.78
N SER A 580 1.30 3.26 -14.48
CA SER A 580 1.61 4.14 -13.36
C SER A 580 3.13 4.31 -13.17
N ASP A 581 3.73 5.27 -13.88
CA ASP A 581 5.17 5.54 -13.90
C ASP A 581 5.59 6.76 -13.07
N HIS A 582 5.29 6.74 -11.78
CA HIS A 582 5.41 7.96 -10.99
C HIS A 582 6.78 8.12 -10.33
N GLY A 583 7.32 9.34 -10.37
CA GLY A 583 8.71 9.69 -10.03
C GLY A 583 9.10 9.61 -8.55
N HIS A 584 8.30 8.98 -7.68
CA HIS A 584 8.52 8.93 -6.23
C HIS A 584 8.36 7.52 -5.65
N PHE A 585 8.69 7.35 -4.36
CA PHE A 585 9.04 6.09 -3.68
C PHE A 585 7.90 5.06 -3.55
N HIS A 586 7.19 4.65 -4.59
CA HIS A 586 6.76 3.26 -4.60
C HIS A 586 7.66 2.54 -5.57
N GLY A 587 8.23 1.42 -5.12
CA GLY A 587 8.80 0.47 -6.04
C GLY A 587 7.85 0.33 -7.21
N ASP A 588 8.35 0.52 -8.43
CA ASP A 588 7.61 0.20 -9.64
C ASP A 588 7.41 -1.33 -9.62
N PHE A 589 6.40 -1.77 -8.85
CA PHE A 589 6.09 -3.16 -8.57
C PHE A 589 5.54 -3.86 -9.81
N ASP A 590 5.32 -3.11 -10.90
CA ASP A 590 4.94 -3.59 -12.23
C ASP A 590 5.90 -4.67 -12.75
N GLN A 591 7.14 -4.72 -12.22
CA GLN A 591 8.19 -5.60 -12.73
C GLN A 591 8.81 -6.54 -11.69
N GLU A 592 8.50 -6.41 -10.40
CA GLU A 592 9.06 -7.27 -9.37
C GLU A 592 8.25 -8.58 -9.23
N LYS A 593 8.96 -9.71 -9.22
CA LYS A 593 8.42 -10.98 -8.72
C LYS A 593 8.66 -11.02 -7.22
N PHE A 594 7.61 -10.89 -6.43
CA PHE A 594 7.64 -11.15 -4.99
C PHE A 594 7.65 -12.65 -4.68
#